data_AF-A0A1B1CQ74-F1
#
_entry.id   AF-A0A1B1CQ74-F1
#
_cell.length_a   1.000
_cell.length_b   1.000
_cell.length_c   1.000
_cell.angle_alpha   90.00
_cell.angle_beta   90.00
_cell.angle_gamma   90.00
#
_symmetry.space_group_name_H-M   'P 1'
#
loop_
_entity.id
_entity.type
_entity.pdbx_description
1 polymer ?
#
loop_
_entity_poly.entity_id
_entity_poly.type
_entity_poly.pdbx_seq_one_letter_code
_entity_poly.pdbx_strand_id
1 'polypeptide(L)'
;MLPTILDLSSLRAAYQSGLTPLDAIEEVITRRAASKDPAIFITPVPDDELRAAAKALMARAPEANSLPLWGVPFAVKDNIDAAGLPTTAACPAYAYRPEADSTVVARLKAAGAIIIGKTNLDQFATGLSGTRSPYGAPRSVFDAAYISGGSSSGSAVTVASGLAAFALGTDTAGSGRVPAAFNNLVGIKPTPGLLPNTGAIPACKSVDCITIFAATVGDGVAIRKVAEGFDAADPFSRRAKPAKLPVSGLRIGVLTDAEREFFGDKEVEALYDQAIERAKALGATIVPFDYAPFREAAALLYDGPWVAERLAAVETFLATNAADFDPTVRGIIEGAKGKTAVEAFNGRYRLEELRRKTEAEWEKADVLLLPTAPTTYSVADMLANPVVLNGRLGRYTNFVNLLDCAAIAVPAGFGKGGLPGGVTVIAPAFTDDALAPLADALHRAAGSGMGIDRQTAIPEASRVVPGDDGFIEIVVVGAHLTGMPLNHELAGSGGHLVKTCRTAGDYRLFVLPNTTPPKPGLLREPGHKGQGLEVEVWALPADAFGRFVQKIPAPLGIGKLTLEDGSSVSGFVCEAHAVKGAEEITALGGWRNYISAKLAS
;
A
#
# COMPACT_ATOMS: atom_id res chain seq x y z
N MET A 1 9.88 -27.52 5.20
CA MET A 1 8.40 -27.48 5.26
C MET A 1 7.97 -26.07 4.93
N LEU A 2 6.92 -25.91 4.11
CA LEU A 2 6.40 -24.58 3.79
C LEU A 2 5.56 -24.03 4.96
N PRO A 3 5.55 -22.70 5.18
CA PRO A 3 4.73 -22.08 6.23
C PRO A 3 3.23 -22.28 5.97
N THR A 4 2.41 -22.16 7.03
CA THR A 4 0.94 -22.24 6.92
C THR A 4 0.41 -21.20 5.93
N ILE A 5 0.86 -19.94 6.04
CA ILE A 5 0.60 -18.92 5.02
C ILE A 5 1.82 -18.81 4.11
N LEU A 6 1.59 -18.91 2.81
CA LEU A 6 2.64 -18.75 1.81
C LEU A 6 2.92 -17.25 1.60
N ASP A 7 4.18 -16.85 1.71
CA ASP A 7 4.66 -15.50 1.43
C ASP A 7 5.90 -15.57 0.52
N LEU A 8 6.21 -14.47 -0.17
CA LEU A 8 7.29 -14.44 -1.17
C LEU A 8 8.66 -14.71 -0.53
N SER A 9 8.91 -14.19 0.66
CA SER A 9 10.22 -14.31 1.31
C SER A 9 10.49 -15.73 1.80
N SER A 10 9.49 -16.38 2.40
CA SER A 10 9.58 -17.77 2.85
C SER A 10 9.70 -18.75 1.67
N LEU A 11 8.95 -18.52 0.59
CA LEU A 11 9.07 -19.34 -0.63
C LEU A 11 10.46 -19.20 -1.25
N ARG A 12 10.99 -17.98 -1.40
CA ARG A 12 12.34 -17.75 -1.92
C ARG A 12 13.41 -18.43 -1.06
N ALA A 13 13.30 -18.33 0.26
CA ALA A 13 14.21 -19.00 1.18
C ALA A 13 14.12 -20.54 1.07
N ALA A 14 12.92 -21.09 0.94
CA ALA A 14 12.72 -22.53 0.74
C ALA A 14 13.36 -23.00 -0.58
N TYR A 15 13.18 -22.24 -1.67
CA TYR A 15 13.78 -22.54 -2.96
C TYR A 15 15.30 -22.45 -2.95
N GLN A 16 15.85 -21.45 -2.27
CA GLN A 16 17.29 -21.34 -2.05
C GLN A 16 17.86 -22.53 -1.25
N SER A 17 17.03 -23.14 -0.39
CA SER A 17 17.38 -24.29 0.44
C SER A 17 17.14 -25.65 -0.24
N GLY A 18 16.77 -25.66 -1.53
CA GLY A 18 16.61 -26.88 -2.33
C GLY A 18 15.18 -27.37 -2.53
N LEU A 19 14.16 -26.70 -1.98
CA LEU A 19 12.76 -26.98 -2.32
C LEU A 19 12.51 -26.55 -3.78
N THR A 20 11.69 -27.28 -4.52
CA THR A 20 11.39 -26.96 -5.93
C THR A 20 9.98 -26.39 -6.10
N PRO A 21 9.69 -25.68 -7.21
CA PRO A 21 8.33 -25.27 -7.55
C PRO A 21 7.35 -26.46 -7.60
N LEU A 22 7.83 -27.65 -7.98
CA LEU A 22 7.01 -28.87 -7.96
C LEU A 22 6.64 -29.25 -6.54
N ASP A 23 7.58 -29.23 -5.59
CA ASP A 23 7.29 -29.52 -4.17
C ASP A 23 6.28 -28.52 -3.58
N ALA A 24 6.40 -27.23 -3.95
CA ALA A 24 5.44 -26.21 -3.53
C ALA A 24 4.05 -26.47 -4.11
N ILE A 25 3.96 -26.93 -5.37
CA ILE A 25 2.69 -27.29 -5.99
C ILE A 25 2.08 -28.56 -5.38
N GLU A 26 2.86 -29.57 -5.02
CA GLU A 26 2.33 -30.76 -4.33
C GLU A 26 1.75 -30.40 -2.95
N GLU A 27 2.38 -29.46 -2.24
CA GLU A 27 1.83 -28.91 -0.99
C GLU A 27 0.50 -28.18 -1.25
N VAL A 28 0.41 -27.35 -2.30
CA VAL A 28 -0.85 -26.68 -2.68
C VAL A 28 -1.95 -27.69 -3.01
N ILE A 29 -1.63 -28.74 -3.77
CA ILE A 29 -2.58 -29.82 -4.10
C ILE A 29 -3.08 -30.50 -2.82
N THR A 30 -2.16 -30.81 -1.89
CA THR A 30 -2.49 -31.40 -0.59
C THR A 30 -3.40 -30.51 0.24
N ARG A 31 -3.07 -29.21 0.36
CA ARG A 31 -3.90 -28.26 1.11
C ARG A 31 -5.27 -28.05 0.48
N ARG A 32 -5.35 -28.01 -0.86
CA ARG A 32 -6.61 -27.87 -1.59
C ARG A 32 -7.52 -29.05 -1.35
N ALA A 33 -6.99 -30.27 -1.37
CA ALA A 33 -7.74 -31.49 -1.06
C ALA A 33 -8.24 -31.52 0.40
N ALA A 34 -7.50 -30.91 1.33
CA ALA A 34 -7.87 -30.80 2.74
C ALA A 34 -8.84 -29.65 3.06
N SER A 35 -9.05 -28.72 2.12
CA SER A 35 -9.94 -27.57 2.33
C SER A 35 -11.40 -28.02 2.53
N LYS A 36 -12.07 -27.42 3.51
CA LYS A 36 -13.47 -27.71 3.84
C LYS A 36 -14.47 -26.75 3.19
N ASP A 37 -13.99 -25.66 2.60
CA ASP A 37 -14.85 -24.70 1.90
C ASP A 37 -14.89 -25.06 0.40
N PRO A 38 -16.01 -25.62 -0.10
CA PRO A 38 -16.12 -26.03 -1.49
C PRO A 38 -16.29 -24.83 -2.44
N ALA A 39 -16.58 -23.63 -1.93
CA ALA A 39 -16.96 -22.48 -2.73
C ALA A 39 -15.77 -21.58 -3.12
N ILE A 40 -14.52 -21.90 -2.69
CA ILE A 40 -13.34 -21.07 -2.96
C ILE A 40 -13.06 -20.91 -4.47
N PHE A 41 -13.09 -22.03 -5.21
CA PHE A 41 -12.77 -22.07 -6.64
C PHE A 41 -14.02 -22.35 -7.47
N ILE A 42 -14.21 -21.57 -8.55
CA ILE A 42 -15.16 -21.92 -9.61
C ILE A 42 -14.52 -22.95 -10.54
N THR A 43 -13.23 -22.76 -10.87
CA THR A 43 -12.48 -23.71 -11.70
C THR A 43 -11.08 -23.89 -11.15
N PRO A 44 -10.82 -24.95 -10.34
CA PRO A 44 -9.47 -25.29 -9.94
C PRO A 44 -8.68 -25.78 -11.18
N VAL A 45 -7.39 -25.46 -11.27
CA VAL A 45 -6.50 -26.08 -12.26
C VAL A 45 -6.33 -27.56 -11.89
N PRO A 46 -6.51 -28.52 -12.82
CA PRO A 46 -6.28 -29.93 -12.57
C PRO A 46 -4.87 -30.21 -12.02
N ASP A 47 -4.75 -31.17 -11.10
CA ASP A 47 -3.48 -31.47 -10.42
C ASP A 47 -2.34 -31.77 -11.40
N ASP A 48 -2.61 -32.53 -12.45
CA ASP A 48 -1.59 -32.88 -13.45
C ASP A 48 -1.15 -31.69 -14.29
N GLU A 49 -2.03 -30.72 -14.55
CA GLU A 49 -1.68 -29.46 -15.21
C GLU A 49 -0.82 -28.58 -14.31
N LEU A 50 -1.07 -28.55 -12.99
CA LEU A 50 -0.21 -27.85 -12.04
C LEU A 50 1.20 -28.45 -11.99
N ARG A 51 1.29 -29.79 -11.93
CA ARG A 51 2.58 -30.50 -11.98
C ARG A 51 3.31 -30.21 -13.28
N ALA A 52 2.60 -30.21 -14.40
CA ALA A 52 3.18 -29.90 -15.71
C ALA A 52 3.69 -28.45 -15.76
N ALA A 53 2.92 -27.48 -15.24
CA ALA A 53 3.32 -26.08 -15.18
C ALA A 53 4.59 -25.86 -14.33
N ALA A 54 4.68 -26.51 -13.17
CA ALA A 54 5.88 -26.46 -12.33
C ALA A 54 7.11 -27.06 -13.04
N LYS A 55 6.97 -28.22 -13.68
CA LYS A 55 8.06 -28.85 -14.45
C LYS A 55 8.48 -27.98 -15.64
N ALA A 56 7.54 -27.39 -16.36
CA ALA A 56 7.82 -26.49 -17.48
C ALA A 56 8.54 -25.22 -17.02
N LEU A 57 8.17 -24.67 -15.85
CA LEU A 57 8.88 -23.55 -15.25
C LEU A 57 10.32 -23.92 -14.92
N MET A 58 10.55 -25.05 -14.24
CA MET A 58 11.89 -25.50 -13.89
C MET A 58 12.75 -25.78 -15.13
N ALA A 59 12.16 -26.26 -16.23
CA ALA A 59 12.87 -26.46 -17.48
C ALA A 59 13.27 -25.13 -18.16
N ARG A 60 12.38 -24.12 -18.19
CA ARG A 60 12.68 -22.81 -18.82
C ARG A 60 13.53 -21.88 -17.97
N ALA A 61 13.51 -22.06 -16.66
CA ALA A 61 14.20 -21.23 -15.67
C ALA A 61 14.79 -22.15 -14.57
N PRO A 62 15.89 -22.85 -14.86
CA PRO A 62 16.42 -23.91 -13.98
C PRO A 62 17.08 -23.39 -12.71
N GLU A 63 17.54 -22.14 -12.70
CA GLU A 63 18.13 -21.53 -11.52
C GLU A 63 17.02 -21.08 -10.55
N ALA A 64 17.14 -21.50 -9.28
CA ALA A 64 16.21 -21.12 -8.23
C ALA A 64 16.12 -19.60 -8.10
N ASN A 65 14.91 -19.07 -7.94
CA ASN A 65 14.65 -17.63 -7.80
C ASN A 65 15.13 -16.76 -8.98
N SER A 66 15.40 -17.33 -10.16
CA SER A 66 15.85 -16.60 -11.35
C SER A 66 14.82 -15.65 -11.95
N LEU A 67 13.55 -15.78 -11.55
CA LEU A 67 12.46 -14.88 -11.94
C LEU A 67 11.82 -14.24 -10.69
N PRO A 68 11.23 -13.03 -10.79
CA PRO A 68 10.70 -12.31 -9.64
C PRO A 68 9.66 -13.07 -8.81
N LEU A 69 8.85 -13.91 -9.47
CA LEU A 69 7.81 -14.75 -8.88
C LEU A 69 8.02 -16.23 -9.23
N TRP A 70 9.28 -16.67 -9.35
CA TRP A 70 9.65 -18.04 -9.72
C TRP A 70 8.94 -19.07 -8.84
N GLY A 71 8.01 -19.83 -9.43
CA GLY A 71 7.33 -20.93 -8.77
C GLY A 71 6.30 -20.49 -7.74
N VAL A 72 5.91 -19.22 -7.71
CA VAL A 72 4.96 -18.70 -6.73
C VAL A 72 3.53 -19.08 -7.13
N PRO A 73 2.79 -19.88 -6.32
CA PRO A 73 1.41 -20.23 -6.61
C PRO A 73 0.48 -19.04 -6.36
N PHE A 74 -0.40 -18.74 -7.32
CA PHE A 74 -1.38 -17.65 -7.20
C PHE A 74 -2.73 -18.00 -7.79
N ALA A 75 -3.77 -17.30 -7.34
CA ALA A 75 -5.14 -17.49 -7.83
C ALA A 75 -5.68 -16.23 -8.51
N VAL A 76 -6.67 -16.40 -9.38
CA VAL A 76 -7.21 -15.32 -10.22
C VAL A 76 -8.72 -15.27 -10.07
N LYS A 77 -9.28 -14.12 -9.67
CA LYS A 77 -10.73 -13.92 -9.63
C LYS A 77 -11.36 -14.28 -10.97
N ASP A 78 -12.47 -15.02 -10.96
CA ASP A 78 -13.11 -15.50 -12.19
C ASP A 78 -13.90 -14.44 -12.98
N ASN A 79 -13.48 -13.18 -12.89
CA ASN A 79 -13.82 -12.13 -13.83
C ASN A 79 -12.57 -11.59 -14.57
N ILE A 80 -11.41 -12.23 -14.39
CA ILE A 80 -10.14 -11.90 -15.04
C ILE A 80 -9.72 -13.10 -15.89
N ASP A 81 -9.37 -12.83 -17.14
CA ASP A 81 -9.01 -13.84 -18.12
C ASP A 81 -7.65 -14.46 -17.83
N ALA A 82 -7.62 -15.78 -17.94
CA ALA A 82 -6.44 -16.62 -17.88
C ALA A 82 -6.61 -17.72 -18.94
N ALA A 83 -5.77 -17.69 -19.97
CA ALA A 83 -5.84 -18.63 -21.08
C ALA A 83 -5.70 -20.08 -20.58
N GLY A 84 -6.55 -20.97 -21.11
CA GLY A 84 -6.66 -22.37 -20.69
C GLY A 84 -7.80 -22.63 -19.69
N LEU A 85 -8.24 -21.61 -18.95
CA LEU A 85 -9.34 -21.71 -17.99
C LEU A 85 -10.55 -20.88 -18.47
N PRO A 86 -11.80 -21.33 -18.24
CA PRO A 86 -12.97 -20.52 -18.54
C PRO A 86 -13.00 -19.25 -17.66
N THR A 87 -13.71 -18.24 -18.13
CA THR A 87 -14.10 -17.06 -17.35
C THR A 87 -15.63 -17.03 -17.28
N THR A 88 -16.20 -16.94 -16.07
CA THR A 88 -17.67 -17.03 -15.88
C THR A 88 -18.30 -15.80 -15.22
N ALA A 89 -17.52 -14.96 -14.53
CA ALA A 89 -18.02 -13.92 -13.63
C ALA A 89 -19.06 -14.44 -12.60
N ALA A 90 -18.91 -15.69 -12.15
CA ALA A 90 -19.86 -16.42 -11.31
C ALA A 90 -21.27 -16.54 -11.94
N CYS A 91 -21.35 -16.58 -13.27
CA CYS A 91 -22.57 -16.84 -14.02
C CYS A 91 -22.31 -18.00 -14.99
N PRO A 92 -22.82 -19.22 -14.72
CA PRO A 92 -22.56 -20.39 -15.57
C PRO A 92 -22.92 -20.17 -17.04
N ALA A 93 -24.04 -19.50 -17.33
CA ALA A 93 -24.49 -19.22 -18.68
C ALA A 93 -23.67 -18.12 -19.39
N TYR A 94 -22.86 -17.35 -18.67
CA TYR A 94 -21.96 -16.34 -19.23
C TYR A 94 -20.58 -16.91 -19.61
N ALA A 95 -20.31 -18.18 -19.28
CA ALA A 95 -19.00 -18.77 -19.40
C ALA A 95 -18.45 -18.71 -20.84
N TYR A 96 -17.22 -18.23 -20.98
CA TYR A 96 -16.45 -18.31 -22.22
C TYR A 96 -15.01 -18.77 -21.94
N ARG A 97 -14.30 -19.15 -23.00
CA ARG A 97 -12.86 -19.46 -22.93
C ARG A 97 -12.07 -18.32 -23.56
N PRO A 98 -11.27 -17.57 -22.80
CA PRO A 98 -10.47 -16.48 -23.36
C PRO A 98 -9.37 -17.02 -24.28
N GLU A 99 -9.13 -16.32 -25.38
CA GLU A 99 -8.07 -16.65 -26.34
C GLU A 99 -6.67 -16.33 -25.81
N ALA A 100 -6.57 -15.37 -24.90
CA ALA A 100 -5.31 -14.90 -24.30
C ALA A 100 -5.48 -14.64 -22.80
N ASP A 101 -4.35 -14.64 -22.08
CA ASP A 101 -4.31 -14.14 -20.72
C ASP A 101 -4.66 -12.64 -20.70
N SER A 102 -5.31 -12.17 -19.63
CA SER A 102 -5.33 -10.74 -19.32
C SER A 102 -3.91 -10.19 -19.20
N THR A 103 -3.71 -8.90 -19.48
CA THR A 103 -2.36 -8.29 -19.46
C THR A 103 -1.66 -8.49 -18.11
N VAL A 104 -2.39 -8.36 -17.01
CA VAL A 104 -1.85 -8.59 -15.66
C VAL A 104 -1.47 -10.06 -15.46
N VAL A 105 -2.31 -11.02 -15.85
CA VAL A 105 -2.00 -12.45 -15.73
C VAL A 105 -0.79 -12.83 -16.59
N ALA A 106 -0.70 -12.32 -17.81
CA ALA A 106 0.43 -12.56 -18.70
C ALA A 106 1.76 -12.09 -18.07
N ARG A 107 1.79 -10.90 -17.49
CA ARG A 107 2.97 -10.34 -16.78
C ARG A 107 3.39 -11.23 -15.60
N LEU A 108 2.43 -11.68 -14.79
CA LEU A 108 2.70 -12.53 -13.62
C LEU A 108 3.22 -13.91 -14.01
N LYS A 109 2.63 -14.56 -15.03
CA LYS A 109 3.12 -15.85 -15.58
C LYS A 109 4.52 -15.70 -16.18
N ALA A 110 4.78 -14.62 -16.91
CA ALA A 110 6.11 -14.32 -17.45
C ALA A 110 7.16 -14.21 -16.33
N ALA A 111 6.79 -13.58 -15.22
CA ALA A 111 7.62 -13.46 -14.00
C ALA A 111 7.75 -14.77 -13.20
N GLY A 112 7.19 -15.89 -13.66
CA GLY A 112 7.39 -17.22 -13.07
C GLY A 112 6.27 -17.72 -12.16
N ALA A 113 5.18 -16.95 -11.98
CA ALA A 113 4.07 -17.35 -11.13
C ALA A 113 3.22 -18.46 -11.77
N ILE A 114 2.62 -19.32 -10.96
CA ILE A 114 1.81 -20.47 -11.39
C ILE A 114 0.35 -20.29 -10.94
N ILE A 115 -0.59 -20.26 -11.88
CA ILE A 115 -2.02 -20.14 -11.56
C ILE A 115 -2.52 -21.46 -10.98
N ILE A 116 -3.25 -21.40 -9.85
CA ILE A 116 -3.83 -22.58 -9.20
C ILE A 116 -5.33 -22.77 -9.45
N GLY A 117 -6.01 -21.72 -9.92
CA GLY A 117 -7.44 -21.77 -10.24
C GLY A 117 -8.08 -20.40 -10.43
N LYS A 118 -9.30 -20.43 -10.97
CA LYS A 118 -10.23 -19.30 -11.04
C LYS A 118 -11.08 -19.27 -9.77
N THR A 119 -10.99 -18.19 -9.00
CA THR A 119 -11.66 -18.07 -7.69
C THR A 119 -13.06 -17.49 -7.80
N ASN A 120 -13.92 -17.90 -6.87
CA ASN A 120 -15.30 -17.45 -6.81
C ASN A 120 -15.43 -15.96 -6.44
N LEU A 121 -16.58 -15.39 -6.77
CA LEU A 121 -16.90 -13.98 -6.59
C LEU A 121 -18.41 -13.76 -6.43
N ASP A 122 -18.82 -12.62 -5.86
CA ASP A 122 -20.20 -12.13 -6.07
C ASP A 122 -20.41 -11.91 -7.59
N GLN A 123 -21.52 -12.39 -8.13
CA GLN A 123 -21.79 -12.44 -9.57
C GLN A 123 -21.64 -11.08 -10.25
N PHE A 124 -20.96 -11.07 -11.40
CA PHE A 124 -20.55 -9.85 -12.13
C PHE A 124 -19.87 -8.81 -11.25
N ALA A 125 -19.10 -9.28 -10.26
CA ALA A 125 -18.42 -8.47 -9.25
C ALA A 125 -19.36 -7.49 -8.50
N THR A 126 -20.64 -7.83 -8.35
CA THR A 126 -21.68 -6.96 -7.77
C THR A 126 -22.00 -7.34 -6.32
N GLY A 127 -21.14 -6.93 -5.39
CA GLY A 127 -21.34 -7.15 -3.95
C GLY A 127 -20.07 -6.92 -3.14
N LEU A 128 -20.23 -6.85 -1.83
CA LEU A 128 -19.17 -6.76 -0.83
C LEU A 128 -19.24 -7.91 0.19
N SER A 129 -20.04 -8.94 -0.09
CA SER A 129 -20.32 -10.01 0.89
C SER A 129 -19.73 -11.37 0.53
N GLY A 130 -19.62 -11.71 -0.76
CA GLY A 130 -19.24 -13.03 -1.23
C GLY A 130 -20.38 -14.06 -1.28
N THR A 131 -21.61 -13.66 -1.00
CA THR A 131 -22.78 -14.56 -0.91
C THR A 131 -23.60 -14.66 -2.20
N ARG A 132 -23.38 -13.80 -3.19
CA ARG A 132 -24.20 -13.66 -4.40
C ARG A 132 -23.63 -14.48 -5.55
N SER A 133 -23.41 -15.77 -5.32
CA SER A 133 -22.84 -16.67 -6.32
C SER A 133 -23.62 -17.98 -6.38
N PRO A 134 -24.02 -18.44 -7.58
CA PRO A 134 -24.64 -19.76 -7.73
C PRO A 134 -23.65 -20.91 -7.48
N TYR A 135 -22.34 -20.63 -7.41
CA TYR A 135 -21.30 -21.61 -7.06
C TYR A 135 -21.14 -21.79 -5.54
N GLY A 136 -22.04 -21.21 -4.74
CA GLY A 136 -21.96 -21.17 -3.29
C GLY A 136 -21.17 -19.96 -2.79
N ALA A 137 -21.21 -19.75 -1.47
CA ALA A 137 -20.64 -18.60 -0.81
C ALA A 137 -19.39 -19.00 -0.01
N PRO A 138 -18.18 -18.53 -0.37
CA PRO A 138 -17.00 -18.69 0.46
C PRO A 138 -17.25 -18.12 1.86
N ARG A 139 -16.64 -18.74 2.86
CA ARG A 139 -16.78 -18.36 4.27
C ARG A 139 -15.55 -17.63 4.78
N SER A 140 -15.70 -16.90 5.89
CA SER A 140 -14.54 -16.40 6.62
C SER A 140 -13.66 -17.57 7.07
N VAL A 141 -12.34 -17.42 6.93
CA VAL A 141 -11.37 -18.44 7.40
C VAL A 141 -11.35 -18.58 8.93
N PHE A 142 -11.99 -17.67 9.66
CA PHE A 142 -12.03 -17.67 11.11
C PHE A 142 -13.33 -18.22 11.69
N ASP A 143 -14.44 -18.11 10.94
CA ASP A 143 -15.73 -18.65 11.34
C ASP A 143 -16.61 -18.89 10.11
N ALA A 144 -17.00 -20.16 9.90
CA ALA A 144 -17.81 -20.58 8.76
C ALA A 144 -19.25 -19.98 8.76
N ALA A 145 -19.72 -19.47 9.90
CA ALA A 145 -20.99 -18.76 10.02
C ALA A 145 -20.94 -17.34 9.44
N TYR A 146 -19.75 -16.78 9.23
CA TYR A 146 -19.56 -15.41 8.76
C TYR A 146 -19.18 -15.35 7.29
N ILE A 147 -19.57 -14.24 6.66
CA ILE A 147 -19.24 -13.96 5.27
C ILE A 147 -17.72 -13.81 5.09
N SER A 148 -17.19 -14.22 3.93
CA SER A 148 -15.79 -13.96 3.56
C SER A 148 -15.55 -12.49 3.23
N GLY A 149 -16.61 -11.74 2.93
CA GLY A 149 -16.51 -10.47 2.20
C GLY A 149 -16.40 -10.72 0.69
N GLY A 150 -16.75 -9.71 -0.09
CA GLY A 150 -16.76 -9.78 -1.55
C GLY A 150 -16.40 -8.43 -2.20
N SER A 151 -16.48 -8.31 -3.52
CA SER A 151 -16.84 -9.38 -4.45
C SER A 151 -15.71 -10.35 -4.73
N SER A 152 -14.46 -10.08 -4.32
CA SER A 152 -13.32 -10.99 -4.53
C SER A 152 -13.21 -12.07 -3.43
N SER A 153 -14.32 -12.76 -3.16
CA SER A 153 -14.46 -13.66 -2.01
C SER A 153 -13.48 -14.83 -2.05
N GLY A 154 -13.50 -15.64 -3.12
CA GLY A 154 -12.61 -16.79 -3.25
C GLY A 154 -11.13 -16.40 -3.25
N SER A 155 -10.78 -15.27 -3.85
CA SER A 155 -9.40 -14.77 -3.87
C SER A 155 -8.86 -14.51 -2.45
N ALA A 156 -9.65 -13.86 -1.60
CA ALA A 156 -9.25 -13.61 -0.21
C ALA A 156 -9.14 -14.91 0.59
N VAL A 157 -10.14 -15.78 0.50
CA VAL A 157 -10.12 -17.06 1.23
C VAL A 157 -8.92 -17.92 0.82
N THR A 158 -8.61 -17.98 -0.49
CA THR A 158 -7.46 -18.76 -1.01
C THR A 158 -6.13 -18.35 -0.38
N VAL A 159 -5.88 -17.04 -0.23
CA VAL A 159 -4.63 -16.54 0.38
C VAL A 159 -4.66 -16.74 1.89
N ALA A 160 -5.78 -16.39 2.54
CA ALA A 160 -5.90 -16.45 3.98
C ALA A 160 -5.88 -17.87 4.56
N SER A 161 -6.27 -18.87 3.76
CA SER A 161 -6.16 -20.29 4.13
C SER A 161 -4.84 -20.93 3.70
N GLY A 162 -3.90 -20.17 3.13
CA GLY A 162 -2.58 -20.66 2.73
C GLY A 162 -2.55 -21.55 1.48
N LEU A 163 -3.58 -21.47 0.61
CA LEU A 163 -3.64 -22.22 -0.65
C LEU A 163 -2.84 -21.53 -1.77
N ALA A 164 -2.65 -20.22 -1.68
CA ALA A 164 -1.83 -19.42 -2.59
C ALA A 164 -1.01 -18.39 -1.82
N ALA A 165 0.11 -17.94 -2.41
CA ALA A 165 0.89 -16.84 -1.85
C ALA A 165 0.24 -15.46 -2.07
N PHE A 166 -0.50 -15.33 -3.17
CA PHE A 166 -1.29 -14.15 -3.47
C PHE A 166 -2.46 -14.49 -4.38
N ALA A 167 -3.40 -13.56 -4.51
CA ALA A 167 -4.50 -13.70 -5.47
C ALA A 167 -4.86 -12.36 -6.10
N LEU A 168 -5.28 -12.40 -7.36
CA LEU A 168 -5.88 -11.26 -8.02
C LEU A 168 -7.35 -11.12 -7.63
N GLY A 169 -7.77 -9.89 -7.40
CA GLY A 169 -9.17 -9.48 -7.25
C GLY A 169 -9.50 -8.34 -8.20
N THR A 170 -10.70 -7.80 -8.04
CA THR A 170 -11.07 -6.50 -8.60
C THR A 170 -11.72 -5.64 -7.54
N ASP A 171 -11.64 -4.33 -7.70
CA ASP A 171 -12.21 -3.35 -6.79
C ASP A 171 -12.76 -2.15 -7.56
N THR A 172 -14.09 -2.01 -7.52
CA THR A 172 -14.82 -0.78 -7.88
C THR A 172 -15.14 0.05 -6.64
N ALA A 173 -15.56 -0.62 -5.57
CA ALA A 173 -16.25 -0.04 -4.43
C ALA A 173 -15.84 -0.64 -3.08
N GLY A 174 -14.81 -1.50 -3.04
CA GLY A 174 -14.36 -2.18 -1.82
C GLY A 174 -13.97 -3.63 -2.02
N SER A 175 -14.17 -4.19 -3.22
CA SER A 175 -14.03 -5.63 -3.47
C SER A 175 -12.61 -6.19 -3.37
N GLY A 176 -11.58 -5.35 -3.30
CA GLY A 176 -10.19 -5.71 -3.00
C GLY A 176 -9.78 -5.39 -1.56
N ARG A 177 -10.66 -4.76 -0.78
CA ARG A 177 -10.38 -4.20 0.56
C ARG A 177 -11.21 -4.88 1.64
N VAL A 178 -12.54 -4.96 1.49
CA VAL A 178 -13.45 -5.60 2.45
C VAL A 178 -13.07 -7.07 2.70
N PRO A 179 -12.83 -7.91 1.67
CA PRO A 179 -12.41 -9.29 1.90
C PRO A 179 -11.05 -9.38 2.59
N ALA A 180 -10.16 -8.40 2.40
CA ALA A 180 -8.85 -8.40 3.06
C ALA A 180 -8.99 -8.22 4.57
N ALA A 181 -9.82 -7.26 4.99
CA ALA A 181 -10.11 -7.01 6.40
C ALA A 181 -10.77 -8.21 7.09
N PHE A 182 -11.70 -8.90 6.42
CA PHE A 182 -12.42 -10.04 7.00
C PHE A 182 -11.60 -11.33 7.08
N ASN A 183 -10.46 -11.39 6.40
CA ASN A 183 -9.61 -12.58 6.34
C ASN A 183 -8.16 -12.31 6.80
N ASN A 184 -7.91 -11.21 7.52
CA ASN A 184 -6.59 -10.86 8.06
C ASN A 184 -5.50 -10.83 6.97
N LEU A 185 -5.79 -10.15 5.86
CA LEU A 185 -4.89 -9.98 4.72
C LEU A 185 -4.61 -8.52 4.43
N VAL A 186 -3.58 -8.31 3.60
CA VAL A 186 -3.34 -7.04 2.93
C VAL A 186 -4.10 -7.02 1.59
N GLY A 187 -4.80 -5.92 1.34
CA GLY A 187 -5.47 -5.63 0.06
C GLY A 187 -4.85 -4.43 -0.63
N ILE A 188 -4.10 -4.64 -1.71
CA ILE A 188 -3.54 -3.56 -2.54
C ILE A 188 -4.57 -3.17 -3.59
N LYS A 189 -5.15 -1.96 -3.43
CA LYS A 189 -5.99 -1.32 -4.44
C LYS A 189 -5.17 -0.23 -5.12
N PRO A 190 -4.59 -0.49 -6.30
CA PRO A 190 -3.73 0.47 -6.95
C PRO A 190 -4.55 1.67 -7.45
N THR A 191 -3.87 2.78 -7.69
CA THR A 191 -4.39 3.91 -8.46
C THR A 191 -5.15 3.43 -9.72
N PRO A 192 -6.35 3.95 -10.02
CA PRO A 192 -7.08 3.60 -11.25
C PRO A 192 -6.20 3.74 -12.50
N GLY A 193 -6.18 2.70 -13.33
CA GLY A 193 -5.38 2.62 -14.56
C GLY A 193 -3.90 2.27 -14.39
N LEU A 194 -3.39 2.12 -13.17
CA LEU A 194 -1.98 1.70 -12.95
C LEU A 194 -1.75 0.23 -13.33
N LEU A 195 -2.69 -0.63 -12.96
CA LEU A 195 -2.84 -1.98 -13.53
C LEU A 195 -3.90 -1.91 -14.63
N PRO A 196 -3.63 -2.45 -15.83
CA PRO A 196 -4.60 -2.45 -16.91
C PRO A 196 -5.73 -3.46 -16.66
N ASN A 197 -6.94 -3.11 -17.08
CA ASN A 197 -8.13 -3.96 -17.00
C ASN A 197 -8.34 -4.81 -18.27
N THR A 198 -7.39 -4.84 -19.21
CA THR A 198 -7.45 -5.71 -20.41
C THR A 198 -7.66 -7.17 -20.02
N GLY A 199 -8.73 -7.78 -20.53
CA GLY A 199 -9.12 -9.15 -20.18
C GLY A 199 -9.83 -9.28 -18.83
N ALA A 200 -10.31 -8.19 -18.21
CA ALA A 200 -11.24 -8.26 -17.09
C ALA A 200 -12.66 -7.91 -17.56
N ILE A 201 -13.65 -8.68 -17.11
CA ILE A 201 -15.06 -8.37 -17.32
C ILE A 201 -15.40 -7.13 -16.47
N PRO A 202 -15.87 -6.03 -17.09
CA PRO A 202 -16.11 -4.78 -16.39
C PRO A 202 -17.35 -4.85 -15.49
N ALA A 203 -17.26 -4.20 -14.33
CA ALA A 203 -18.37 -3.96 -13.41
C ALA A 203 -18.77 -2.48 -13.42
N CYS A 204 -17.81 -1.56 -13.31
CA CYS A 204 -17.98 -0.15 -13.66
C CYS A 204 -16.70 0.29 -14.38
N LYS A 205 -16.67 0.12 -15.70
CA LYS A 205 -15.45 0.18 -16.52
C LYS A 205 -14.61 1.44 -16.27
N SER A 206 -15.25 2.59 -16.07
CA SER A 206 -14.55 3.86 -15.88
C SER A 206 -13.73 3.97 -14.58
N VAL A 207 -14.01 3.11 -13.59
CA VAL A 207 -13.43 3.19 -12.24
C VAL A 207 -12.95 1.84 -11.71
N ASP A 208 -13.01 0.77 -12.49
CA ASP A 208 -12.54 -0.55 -12.06
C ASP A 208 -11.02 -0.62 -11.90
N CYS A 209 -10.58 -1.38 -10.90
CA CYS A 209 -9.18 -1.70 -10.66
C CYS A 209 -9.01 -3.21 -10.47
N ILE A 210 -8.03 -3.83 -11.12
CA ILE A 210 -7.48 -5.10 -10.65
C ILE A 210 -6.72 -4.86 -9.34
N THR A 211 -6.90 -5.73 -8.36
CA THR A 211 -6.29 -5.63 -7.03
C THR A 211 -5.51 -6.88 -6.67
N ILE A 212 -4.68 -6.80 -5.62
CA ILE A 212 -3.86 -7.92 -5.14
C ILE A 212 -4.16 -8.16 -3.67
N PHE A 213 -4.48 -9.40 -3.32
CA PHE A 213 -4.45 -9.89 -1.94
C PHE A 213 -3.11 -10.55 -1.68
N ALA A 214 -2.48 -10.20 -0.57
CA ALA A 214 -1.21 -10.78 -0.13
C ALA A 214 -1.16 -10.91 1.39
N ALA A 215 -0.23 -11.73 1.88
CA ALA A 215 0.02 -11.91 3.31
C ALA A 215 0.71 -10.69 3.94
N THR A 216 1.52 -9.94 3.17
CA THR A 216 2.26 -8.76 3.64
C THR A 216 2.12 -7.59 2.67
N VAL A 217 2.40 -6.37 3.17
CA VAL A 217 2.40 -5.17 2.33
C VAL A 217 3.55 -5.21 1.33
N GLY A 218 4.74 -5.64 1.75
CA GLY A 218 5.88 -5.81 0.86
C GLY A 218 5.62 -6.78 -0.29
N ASP A 219 4.98 -7.91 -0.01
CA ASP A 219 4.61 -8.88 -1.04
C ASP A 219 3.62 -8.28 -2.02
N GLY A 220 2.55 -7.67 -1.51
CA GLY A 220 1.54 -7.00 -2.34
C GLY A 220 2.15 -5.92 -3.24
N VAL A 221 3.09 -5.13 -2.72
CA VAL A 221 3.83 -4.11 -3.50
C VAL A 221 4.73 -4.75 -4.55
N ALA A 222 5.47 -5.80 -4.20
CA ALA A 222 6.34 -6.50 -5.14
C ALA A 222 5.53 -7.11 -6.31
N ILE A 223 4.37 -7.69 -6.02
CA ILE A 223 3.47 -8.27 -7.02
C ILE A 223 2.85 -7.15 -7.88
N ARG A 224 2.43 -6.03 -7.28
CA ARG A 224 1.93 -4.86 -8.01
C ARG A 224 2.97 -4.38 -9.02
N LYS A 225 4.24 -4.26 -8.62
CA LYS A 225 5.33 -3.81 -9.51
C LYS A 225 5.58 -4.73 -10.70
N VAL A 226 5.33 -6.03 -10.56
CA VAL A 226 5.38 -6.98 -11.67
C VAL A 226 4.17 -6.82 -12.60
N ALA A 227 2.99 -6.58 -12.02
CA ALA A 227 1.73 -6.49 -12.75
C ALA A 227 1.49 -5.12 -13.42
N GLU A 228 2.02 -4.04 -12.87
CA GLU A 228 1.73 -2.68 -13.30
C GLU A 228 2.39 -2.30 -14.63
N GLY A 229 1.88 -1.24 -15.24
CA GLY A 229 2.44 -0.67 -16.45
C GLY A 229 1.37 -0.40 -17.49
N PHE A 230 1.60 0.67 -18.25
CA PHE A 230 0.68 1.14 -19.28
C PHE A 230 0.38 0.04 -20.31
N ASP A 231 -0.89 -0.08 -20.68
CA ASP A 231 -1.38 -0.96 -21.73
C ASP A 231 -2.19 -0.13 -22.72
N ALA A 232 -1.76 -0.08 -23.98
CA ALA A 232 -2.44 0.67 -25.02
C ALA A 232 -3.80 0.06 -25.41
N ALA A 233 -4.05 -1.22 -25.08
CA ALA A 233 -5.31 -1.89 -25.34
C ALA A 233 -6.41 -1.53 -24.33
N ASP A 234 -6.04 -1.00 -23.15
CA ASP A 234 -6.98 -0.54 -22.14
C ASP A 234 -7.14 0.99 -22.20
N PRO A 235 -8.30 1.53 -22.62
CA PRO A 235 -8.55 2.97 -22.68
C PRO A 235 -8.44 3.70 -21.35
N PHE A 236 -8.53 2.99 -20.22
CA PHE A 236 -8.41 3.57 -18.88
C PHE A 236 -7.02 3.36 -18.26
N SER A 237 -6.10 2.68 -18.97
CA SER A 237 -4.73 2.53 -18.50
C SER A 237 -3.99 3.88 -18.50
N ARG A 238 -3.19 4.11 -17.47
CA ARG A 238 -2.44 5.36 -17.27
C ARG A 238 -0.97 5.06 -17.05
N ARG A 239 -0.10 5.88 -17.62
CA ARG A 239 1.33 5.87 -17.26
C ARG A 239 1.48 6.36 -15.83
N ALA A 240 2.23 5.62 -15.02
CA ALA A 240 2.50 5.99 -13.64
C ALA A 240 3.14 7.39 -13.57
N LYS A 241 2.66 8.22 -12.62
CA LYS A 241 3.23 9.52 -12.29
C LYS A 241 3.47 9.58 -10.77
N PRO A 242 4.50 8.88 -10.26
CA PRO A 242 4.69 8.70 -8.82
C PRO A 242 4.63 10.02 -8.06
N ALA A 243 3.74 10.09 -7.08
CA ALA A 243 3.58 11.20 -6.16
C ALA A 243 4.25 10.86 -4.83
N LYS A 244 4.85 11.87 -4.19
CA LYS A 244 5.51 11.72 -2.88
C LYS A 244 4.54 12.03 -1.75
N LEU A 245 4.78 11.42 -0.60
CA LEU A 245 4.21 11.80 0.68
C LEU A 245 5.34 12.27 1.63
N PRO A 246 5.05 13.10 2.63
CA PRO A 246 6.01 13.43 3.68
C PRO A 246 6.52 12.16 4.37
N VAL A 247 7.83 12.06 4.59
CA VAL A 247 8.43 10.93 5.31
C VAL A 247 8.33 11.07 6.84
N SER A 248 8.14 12.29 7.31
CA SER A 248 8.11 12.69 8.71
C SER A 248 7.02 13.75 8.87
N GLY A 249 6.42 13.81 10.06
CA GLY A 249 5.31 14.73 10.32
C GLY A 249 4.06 14.45 9.47
N LEU A 250 3.90 13.22 8.97
CA LEU A 250 2.77 12.83 8.13
C LEU A 250 1.43 13.11 8.84
N ARG A 251 0.53 13.80 8.17
CA ARG A 251 -0.81 14.11 8.69
C ARG A 251 -1.81 13.07 8.21
N ILE A 252 -2.42 12.38 9.16
CA ILE A 252 -3.39 11.32 8.89
C ILE A 252 -4.79 11.82 9.26
N GLY A 253 -5.64 11.94 8.25
CA GLY A 253 -7.06 12.26 8.38
C GLY A 253 -7.83 11.10 8.97
N VAL A 254 -8.55 11.35 10.07
CA VAL A 254 -9.42 10.37 10.74
C VAL A 254 -10.85 10.88 10.91
N LEU A 255 -11.80 9.96 11.02
CA LEU A 255 -13.21 10.29 11.19
C LEU A 255 -13.46 11.06 12.49
N THR A 256 -14.24 12.14 12.38
CA THR A 256 -14.86 12.80 13.53
C THR A 256 -15.97 11.93 14.12
N ASP A 257 -16.32 12.16 15.39
CA ASP A 257 -17.32 11.36 16.10
C ASP A 257 -18.68 11.29 15.37
N ALA A 258 -19.07 12.36 14.67
CA ALA A 258 -20.32 12.41 13.92
C ALA A 258 -20.36 11.47 12.70
N GLU A 259 -19.20 11.12 12.15
CA GLU A 259 -19.07 10.25 10.97
C GLU A 259 -18.59 8.83 11.33
N ARG A 260 -18.35 8.53 12.62
CA ARG A 260 -17.99 7.21 13.16
C ARG A 260 -19.21 6.28 13.25
N GLU A 261 -19.60 5.71 12.12
CA GLU A 261 -20.70 4.73 12.05
C GLU A 261 -20.16 3.29 12.00
N PHE A 262 -20.55 2.45 12.95
CA PHE A 262 -20.17 1.04 13.07
C PHE A 262 -21.38 0.10 13.19
N PHE A 263 -22.61 0.63 13.06
CA PHE A 263 -23.87 -0.11 13.11
C PHE A 263 -24.03 -0.99 14.37
N GLY A 264 -23.45 -0.53 15.49
CA GLY A 264 -23.46 -1.23 16.78
C GLY A 264 -22.27 -2.15 17.03
N ASP A 265 -21.35 -2.31 16.07
CA ASP A 265 -20.16 -3.15 16.20
C ASP A 265 -19.04 -2.44 16.97
N LYS A 266 -19.08 -2.59 18.30
CA LYS A 266 -18.10 -1.99 19.22
C LYS A 266 -16.72 -2.62 19.14
N GLU A 267 -16.60 -3.82 18.58
CA GLU A 267 -15.29 -4.47 18.45
C GLU A 267 -14.51 -3.88 17.26
N VAL A 268 -15.16 -3.69 16.11
CA VAL A 268 -14.53 -3.04 14.95
C VAL A 268 -14.24 -1.57 15.23
N GLU A 269 -15.12 -0.87 15.96
CA GLU A 269 -14.87 0.50 16.43
C GLU A 269 -13.59 0.58 17.29
N ALA A 270 -13.43 -0.33 18.26
CA ALA A 270 -12.24 -0.38 19.10
C ALA A 270 -10.96 -0.70 18.31
N LEU A 271 -11.04 -1.54 17.28
CA LEU A 271 -9.89 -1.82 16.41
C LEU A 271 -9.47 -0.59 15.59
N TYR A 272 -10.44 0.25 15.18
CA TYR A 272 -10.14 1.52 14.53
C TYR A 272 -9.43 2.49 15.47
N ASP A 273 -9.91 2.63 16.71
CA ASP A 273 -9.25 3.45 17.72
C ASP A 273 -7.81 2.99 17.98
N GLN A 274 -7.59 1.68 18.11
CA GLN A 274 -6.25 1.12 18.27
C GLN A 274 -5.34 1.41 17.06
N ALA A 275 -5.88 1.36 15.84
CA ALA A 275 -5.12 1.69 14.64
C ALA A 275 -4.70 3.18 14.61
N ILE A 276 -5.57 4.09 15.07
CA ILE A 276 -5.24 5.51 15.23
C ILE A 276 -4.12 5.69 16.26
N GLU A 277 -4.18 5.01 17.40
CA GLU A 277 -3.12 5.07 18.41
C GLU A 277 -1.79 4.49 17.91
N ARG A 278 -1.82 3.41 17.13
CA ARG A 278 -0.61 2.88 16.46
C ARG A 278 -0.04 3.90 15.48
N ALA A 279 -0.88 4.59 14.72
CA ALA A 279 -0.43 5.63 13.80
C ALA A 279 0.26 6.79 14.54
N LYS A 280 -0.27 7.24 15.69
CA LYS A 280 0.38 8.22 16.57
C LYS A 280 1.73 7.72 17.09
N ALA A 281 1.79 6.48 17.56
CA ALA A 281 3.02 5.86 18.06
C ALA A 281 4.11 5.73 16.97
N LEU A 282 3.70 5.65 15.70
CA LEU A 282 4.57 5.69 14.53
C LEU A 282 4.98 7.12 14.10
N GLY A 283 4.61 8.14 14.87
CA GLY A 283 5.01 9.53 14.65
C GLY A 283 4.08 10.35 13.76
N ALA A 284 2.89 9.84 13.43
CA ALA A 284 1.92 10.58 12.62
C ALA A 284 1.18 11.65 13.44
N THR A 285 0.86 12.77 12.80
CA THR A 285 -0.06 13.77 13.34
C THR A 285 -1.48 13.42 12.92
N ILE A 286 -2.37 13.20 13.89
CA ILE A 286 -3.76 12.86 13.61
C ILE A 286 -4.58 14.14 13.45
N VAL A 287 -5.29 14.27 12.33
CA VAL A 287 -6.12 15.43 12.02
C VAL A 287 -7.56 15.00 11.76
N PRO A 288 -8.57 15.67 12.32
CA PRO A 288 -9.95 15.44 11.93
C PRO A 288 -10.19 16.00 10.53
N PHE A 289 -11.05 15.33 9.76
CA PHE A 289 -11.49 15.83 8.46
C PHE A 289 -13.01 15.65 8.31
N ASP A 290 -13.61 16.46 7.43
CA ASP A 290 -15.02 16.31 7.08
C ASP A 290 -15.20 15.17 6.07
N TYR A 291 -15.85 14.09 6.50
CA TYR A 291 -16.09 12.94 5.64
C TYR A 291 -17.36 13.09 4.77
N ALA A 292 -18.21 14.08 5.02
CA ALA A 292 -19.45 14.28 4.28
C ALA A 292 -19.27 14.33 2.74
N PRO A 293 -18.34 15.13 2.16
CA PRO A 293 -18.19 15.18 0.70
C PRO A 293 -17.72 13.85 0.09
N PHE A 294 -16.92 13.07 0.83
CA PHE A 294 -16.50 11.72 0.41
C PHE A 294 -17.67 10.74 0.47
N ARG A 295 -18.48 10.77 1.54
CA ARG A 295 -19.71 9.97 1.66
C ARG A 295 -20.70 10.29 0.54
N GLU A 296 -20.89 11.57 0.21
CA GLU A 296 -21.76 11.99 -0.88
C GLU A 296 -21.23 11.48 -2.24
N ALA A 297 -19.92 11.51 -2.46
CA ALA A 297 -19.31 10.94 -3.67
C ALA A 297 -19.52 9.43 -3.74
N ALA A 298 -19.38 8.73 -2.61
CA ALA A 298 -19.70 7.30 -2.49
C ALA A 298 -21.15 6.96 -2.87
N ALA A 299 -22.12 7.82 -2.51
CA ALA A 299 -23.53 7.60 -2.83
C ALA A 299 -23.81 7.65 -4.35
N LEU A 300 -23.08 8.48 -5.10
CA LEU A 300 -23.23 8.56 -6.56
C LEU A 300 -22.95 7.23 -7.29
N LEU A 301 -22.20 6.32 -6.68
CA LEU A 301 -21.87 5.04 -7.29
C LEU A 301 -23.10 4.13 -7.47
N TYR A 302 -24.02 4.14 -6.49
CA TYR A 302 -25.19 3.27 -6.46
C TYR A 302 -26.51 4.03 -6.63
N ASP A 303 -26.65 5.22 -6.03
CA ASP A 303 -27.86 6.05 -6.16
C ASP A 303 -27.80 6.93 -7.42
N GLY A 304 -26.59 7.21 -7.90
CA GLY A 304 -26.31 7.98 -9.10
C GLY A 304 -26.26 7.13 -10.38
N PRO A 305 -25.75 7.70 -11.48
CA PRO A 305 -25.82 7.07 -12.80
C PRO A 305 -24.77 5.97 -13.04
N TRP A 306 -23.78 5.80 -12.16
CA TRP A 306 -22.69 4.82 -12.38
C TRP A 306 -23.15 3.36 -12.36
N VAL A 307 -24.30 3.06 -11.74
CA VAL A 307 -24.92 1.73 -11.84
C VAL A 307 -25.23 1.35 -13.29
N ALA A 308 -25.42 2.33 -14.18
CA ALA A 308 -25.60 2.09 -15.61
C ALA A 308 -24.37 1.51 -16.31
N GLU A 309 -23.15 1.66 -15.76
CA GLU A 309 -21.98 0.98 -16.31
C GLU A 309 -22.05 -0.54 -16.11
N ARG A 310 -22.67 -1.01 -15.02
CA ARG A 310 -22.93 -2.44 -14.81
C ARG A 310 -23.88 -2.96 -15.88
N LEU A 311 -24.96 -2.23 -16.13
CA LEU A 311 -25.89 -2.57 -17.20
C LEU A 311 -25.19 -2.56 -18.56
N ALA A 312 -24.42 -1.53 -18.89
CA ALA A 312 -23.70 -1.43 -20.16
C ALA A 312 -22.73 -2.61 -20.39
N ALA A 313 -22.15 -3.17 -19.32
CA ALA A 313 -21.25 -4.32 -19.41
C ALA A 313 -21.96 -5.63 -19.78
N VAL A 314 -23.24 -5.78 -19.43
CA VAL A 314 -23.97 -7.05 -19.58
C VAL A 314 -25.33 -6.92 -20.28
N GLU A 315 -25.66 -5.76 -20.87
CA GLU A 315 -26.99 -5.42 -21.38
C GLU A 315 -27.52 -6.49 -22.36
N THR A 316 -26.72 -6.84 -23.37
CA THR A 316 -27.07 -7.85 -24.37
C THR A 316 -27.33 -9.20 -23.73
N PHE A 317 -26.48 -9.61 -22.78
CA PHE A 317 -26.63 -10.90 -22.09
C PHE A 317 -27.85 -10.89 -21.17
N LEU A 318 -28.06 -9.81 -20.42
CA LEU A 318 -29.22 -9.65 -19.54
C LEU A 318 -30.54 -9.75 -20.31
N ALA A 319 -30.60 -9.23 -21.54
CA ALA A 319 -31.80 -9.29 -22.38
C ALA A 319 -32.26 -10.72 -22.70
N THR A 320 -31.35 -11.68 -22.79
CA THR A 320 -31.65 -13.08 -23.13
C THR A 320 -31.53 -14.05 -21.95
N ASN A 321 -30.82 -13.66 -20.89
CA ASN A 321 -30.41 -14.55 -19.80
C ASN A 321 -30.74 -14.01 -18.40
N ALA A 322 -31.75 -13.15 -18.27
CA ALA A 322 -32.13 -12.56 -16.98
C ALA A 322 -32.43 -13.58 -15.85
N ALA A 323 -32.77 -14.84 -16.17
CA ALA A 323 -32.98 -15.88 -15.17
C ALA A 323 -31.68 -16.47 -14.60
N ASP A 324 -30.54 -16.29 -15.28
CA ASP A 324 -29.23 -16.80 -14.87
C ASP A 324 -28.51 -15.87 -13.87
N PHE A 325 -29.09 -14.70 -13.62
CA PHE A 325 -28.57 -13.74 -12.65
C PHE A 325 -29.02 -14.09 -11.23
N ASP A 326 -28.12 -13.93 -10.26
CA ASP A 326 -28.49 -13.83 -8.85
C ASP A 326 -29.60 -12.78 -8.70
N PRO A 327 -30.72 -13.06 -7.99
CA PRO A 327 -31.86 -12.13 -7.93
C PRO A 327 -31.51 -10.74 -7.39
N THR A 328 -30.56 -10.65 -6.45
CA THR A 328 -30.13 -9.36 -5.89
C THR A 328 -29.28 -8.61 -6.91
N VAL A 329 -28.32 -9.30 -7.55
CA VAL A 329 -27.48 -8.71 -8.60
C VAL A 329 -28.33 -8.23 -9.77
N ARG A 330 -29.30 -9.05 -10.22
CA ARG A 330 -30.26 -8.67 -11.26
C ARG A 330 -31.02 -7.40 -10.88
N GLY A 331 -31.61 -7.34 -9.69
CA GLY A 331 -32.36 -6.17 -9.23
C GLY A 331 -31.53 -4.89 -9.23
N ILE A 332 -30.25 -4.97 -8.83
CA ILE A 332 -29.33 -3.84 -8.87
C ILE A 332 -29.06 -3.38 -10.32
N ILE A 333 -28.74 -4.31 -11.22
CA ILE A 333 -28.41 -3.99 -12.62
C ILE A 333 -29.64 -3.48 -13.37
N GLU A 334 -30.79 -4.12 -13.20
CA GLU A 334 -32.05 -3.69 -13.82
C GLU A 334 -32.55 -2.35 -13.26
N GLY A 335 -32.19 -2.00 -12.01
CA GLY A 335 -32.45 -0.68 -11.45
C GLY A 335 -31.78 0.47 -12.21
N ALA A 336 -30.81 0.18 -13.08
CA ALA A 336 -30.23 1.16 -14.00
C ALA A 336 -31.08 1.42 -15.25
N LYS A 337 -32.06 0.57 -15.56
CA LYS A 337 -32.95 0.75 -16.72
C LYS A 337 -33.69 2.08 -16.58
N GLY A 338 -33.67 2.88 -17.63
CA GLY A 338 -34.29 4.20 -17.66
C GLY A 338 -33.40 5.35 -17.15
N LYS A 339 -32.18 5.07 -16.66
CA LYS A 339 -31.20 6.14 -16.42
C LYS A 339 -30.85 6.84 -17.73
N THR A 340 -30.97 8.16 -17.75
CA THR A 340 -30.79 9.00 -18.93
C THR A 340 -29.35 9.48 -19.09
N ALA A 341 -28.99 9.89 -20.32
CA ALA A 341 -27.71 10.58 -20.55
C ALA A 341 -27.60 11.88 -19.73
N VAL A 342 -28.72 12.59 -19.50
CA VAL A 342 -28.74 13.81 -18.69
C VAL A 342 -28.40 13.50 -17.24
N GLU A 343 -28.97 12.44 -16.65
CA GLU A 343 -28.58 11.98 -15.31
C GLU A 343 -27.11 11.57 -15.26
N ALA A 344 -26.59 10.92 -16.29
CA ALA A 344 -25.17 10.57 -16.38
C ALA A 344 -24.26 11.80 -16.34
N PHE A 345 -24.56 12.83 -17.16
CA PHE A 345 -23.79 14.07 -17.16
C PHE A 345 -23.96 14.85 -15.85
N ASN A 346 -25.17 14.94 -15.29
CA ASN A 346 -25.40 15.59 -14.01
C ASN A 346 -24.66 14.90 -12.86
N GLY A 347 -24.61 13.57 -12.84
CA GLY A 347 -23.81 12.81 -11.88
C GLY A 347 -22.32 13.12 -12.00
N ARG A 348 -21.79 13.28 -13.23
CA ARG A 348 -20.41 13.71 -13.46
C ARG A 348 -20.16 15.13 -12.96
N TYR A 349 -21.06 16.07 -13.23
CA TYR A 349 -20.94 17.44 -12.72
C TYR A 349 -20.94 17.46 -11.19
N ARG A 350 -21.86 16.69 -10.56
CA ARG A 350 -21.91 16.55 -9.11
C ARG A 350 -20.64 15.94 -8.53
N LEU A 351 -20.05 14.95 -9.19
CA LEU A 351 -18.77 14.36 -8.75
C LEU A 351 -17.64 15.41 -8.76
N GLU A 352 -17.57 16.27 -9.77
CA GLU A 352 -16.55 17.32 -9.83
C GLU A 352 -16.77 18.43 -8.78
N GLU A 353 -18.02 18.78 -8.47
CA GLU A 353 -18.33 19.66 -7.33
C GLU A 353 -17.84 19.06 -6.01
N LEU A 354 -18.10 17.76 -5.80
CA LEU A 354 -17.65 17.05 -4.61
C LEU A 354 -16.13 16.94 -4.56
N ARG A 355 -15.47 16.72 -5.70
CA ARG A 355 -14.01 16.71 -5.81
C ARG A 355 -13.40 18.02 -5.29
N ARG A 356 -13.94 19.17 -5.69
CA ARG A 356 -13.51 20.49 -5.16
C ARG A 356 -13.66 20.59 -3.64
N LYS A 357 -14.75 20.07 -3.08
CA LYS A 357 -14.93 20.03 -1.62
C LYS A 357 -13.91 19.14 -0.94
N THR A 358 -13.60 17.98 -1.51
CA THR A 358 -12.61 17.06 -0.94
C THR A 358 -11.18 17.60 -0.98
N GLU A 359 -10.84 18.49 -1.94
CA GLU A 359 -9.53 19.12 -1.97
C GLU A 359 -9.24 19.94 -0.72
N ALA A 360 -10.23 20.68 -0.20
CA ALA A 360 -10.07 21.40 1.06
C ALA A 360 -9.81 20.48 2.26
N GLU A 361 -10.26 19.22 2.21
CA GLU A 361 -9.95 18.22 3.24
C GLU A 361 -8.56 17.59 3.02
N TRP A 362 -8.15 17.37 1.76
CA TRP A 362 -6.79 16.95 1.42
C TRP A 362 -5.73 18.00 1.76
N GLU A 363 -6.07 19.29 1.83
CA GLU A 363 -5.14 20.31 2.34
C GLU A 363 -4.81 20.10 3.83
N LYS A 364 -5.71 19.46 4.60
CA LYS A 364 -5.55 19.19 6.03
C LYS A 364 -4.75 17.90 6.29
N ALA A 365 -4.86 16.91 5.42
CA ALA A 365 -4.33 15.57 5.61
C ALA A 365 -3.56 15.07 4.38
N ASP A 366 -2.43 14.39 4.60
CA ASP A 366 -1.63 13.81 3.51
C ASP A 366 -2.17 12.43 3.09
N VAL A 367 -2.76 11.70 4.05
CA VAL A 367 -3.43 10.42 3.85
C VAL A 367 -4.67 10.35 4.73
N LEU A 368 -5.66 9.51 4.37
CA LEU A 368 -6.79 9.16 5.22
C LEU A 368 -6.59 7.76 5.80
N LEU A 369 -6.99 7.57 7.06
CA LEU A 369 -7.06 6.27 7.71
C LEU A 369 -8.51 6.01 8.14
N LEU A 370 -9.16 5.08 7.45
CA LEU A 370 -10.57 4.74 7.67
C LEU A 370 -10.72 3.27 8.08
N PRO A 371 -11.79 2.88 8.80
CA PRO A 371 -12.17 1.48 8.91
C PRO A 371 -12.38 0.90 7.52
N THR A 372 -11.85 -0.29 7.24
CA THR A 372 -12.04 -0.92 5.93
C THR A 372 -13.51 -1.27 5.67
N ALA A 373 -14.20 -1.73 6.71
CA ALA A 373 -15.65 -1.90 6.76
C ALA A 373 -16.12 -1.58 8.19
N PRO A 374 -17.35 -1.07 8.37
CA PRO A 374 -17.87 -0.70 9.70
C PRO A 374 -18.21 -1.90 10.59
N THR A 375 -18.43 -3.08 10.01
CA THR A 375 -18.83 -4.30 10.72
C THR A 375 -18.69 -5.51 9.78
N THR A 376 -18.93 -6.72 10.29
CA THR A 376 -19.09 -7.95 9.52
C THR A 376 -20.40 -8.65 9.91
N TYR A 377 -20.92 -9.50 9.03
CA TYR A 377 -22.22 -10.16 9.23
C TYR A 377 -22.11 -11.67 9.16
N SER A 378 -23.01 -12.35 9.88
CA SER A 378 -23.26 -13.75 9.61
C SER A 378 -23.82 -13.91 8.19
N VAL A 379 -23.59 -15.07 7.60
CA VAL A 379 -24.17 -15.45 6.31
C VAL A 379 -25.69 -15.39 6.38
N ALA A 380 -26.28 -15.85 7.49
CA ALA A 380 -27.71 -15.87 7.67
C ALA A 380 -28.30 -14.45 7.63
N ASP A 381 -27.70 -13.51 8.37
CA ASP A 381 -28.15 -12.11 8.37
C ASP A 381 -27.99 -11.47 7.00
N MET A 382 -26.85 -11.71 6.33
CA MET A 382 -26.61 -11.21 4.98
C MET A 382 -27.66 -11.70 3.98
N LEU A 383 -28.02 -12.99 4.02
CA LEU A 383 -29.05 -13.54 3.14
C LEU A 383 -30.46 -13.03 3.50
N ALA A 384 -30.72 -12.74 4.77
CA ALA A 384 -32.00 -12.18 5.21
C ALA A 384 -32.19 -10.72 4.78
N ASN A 385 -31.11 -9.94 4.67
CA ASN A 385 -31.16 -8.53 4.26
C ASN A 385 -30.01 -8.13 3.32
N PRO A 386 -29.98 -8.68 2.09
CA PRO A 386 -28.79 -8.68 1.23
C PRO A 386 -28.45 -7.33 0.62
N VAL A 387 -29.39 -6.38 0.55
CA VAL A 387 -29.15 -5.05 -0.02
C VAL A 387 -28.66 -4.09 1.07
N VAL A 388 -29.37 -3.99 2.19
CA VAL A 388 -29.06 -3.02 3.25
C VAL A 388 -27.73 -3.36 3.91
N LEU A 389 -27.52 -4.62 4.30
CA LEU A 389 -26.31 -5.01 5.00
C LEU A 389 -25.08 -4.88 4.11
N ASN A 390 -25.20 -5.23 2.82
CA ASN A 390 -24.13 -4.99 1.84
C ASN A 390 -23.84 -3.48 1.67
N GLY A 391 -24.88 -2.64 1.62
CA GLY A 391 -24.72 -1.19 1.52
C GLY A 391 -23.91 -0.61 2.69
N ARG A 392 -24.13 -1.13 3.90
CA ARG A 392 -23.36 -0.75 5.10
C ARG A 392 -21.87 -1.07 4.97
N LEU A 393 -21.51 -2.22 4.38
CA LEU A 393 -20.10 -2.59 4.18
C LEU A 393 -19.32 -1.59 3.31
N GLY A 394 -20.01 -0.90 2.39
CA GLY A 394 -19.42 0.07 1.47
C GLY A 394 -19.20 1.48 2.04
N ARG A 395 -19.54 1.71 3.31
CA ARG A 395 -19.58 3.03 3.96
C ARG A 395 -18.28 3.84 3.82
N TYR A 396 -17.13 3.15 3.82
CA TYR A 396 -15.79 3.75 3.83
C TYR A 396 -14.96 3.45 2.56
N THR A 397 -15.55 2.78 1.57
CA THR A 397 -14.80 2.25 0.42
C THR A 397 -15.26 2.82 -0.93
N ASN A 398 -16.54 3.15 -1.07
CA ASN A 398 -17.18 3.44 -2.36
C ASN A 398 -16.66 4.71 -3.08
N PHE A 399 -16.12 5.69 -2.34
CA PHE A 399 -15.67 6.96 -2.95
C PHE A 399 -14.30 6.85 -3.63
N VAL A 400 -13.48 5.88 -3.22
CA VAL A 400 -12.02 5.86 -3.47
C VAL A 400 -11.70 5.91 -4.96
N ASN A 401 -12.39 5.13 -5.79
CA ASN A 401 -12.11 5.13 -7.23
C ASN A 401 -12.73 6.35 -7.94
N LEU A 402 -13.93 6.79 -7.52
CA LEU A 402 -14.56 8.00 -8.07
C LEU A 402 -13.70 9.26 -7.83
N LEU A 403 -13.01 9.30 -6.70
CA LEU A 403 -12.10 10.38 -6.33
C LEU A 403 -10.64 10.14 -6.75
N ASP A 404 -10.38 9.14 -7.61
CA ASP A 404 -9.05 8.83 -8.16
C ASP A 404 -7.98 8.63 -7.07
N CYS A 405 -8.28 7.81 -6.08
CA CYS A 405 -7.36 7.50 -4.98
C CYS A 405 -6.72 6.11 -5.12
N ALA A 406 -5.52 5.96 -4.56
CA ALA A 406 -4.90 4.68 -4.22
C ALA A 406 -5.28 4.26 -2.79
N ALA A 407 -5.26 2.96 -2.50
CA ALA A 407 -5.54 2.48 -1.15
C ALA A 407 -4.83 1.17 -0.82
N ILE A 408 -4.43 1.01 0.44
CA ILE A 408 -3.92 -0.26 0.98
C ILE A 408 -4.73 -0.60 2.23
N ALA A 409 -5.51 -1.68 2.16
CA ALA A 409 -6.19 -2.26 3.31
C ALA A 409 -5.19 -3.14 4.08
N VAL A 410 -5.11 -2.94 5.39
CA VAL A 410 -4.26 -3.74 6.30
C VAL A 410 -5.06 -4.24 7.50
N PRO A 411 -4.67 -5.40 8.06
CA PRO A 411 -5.23 -5.86 9.32
C PRO A 411 -5.04 -4.85 10.46
N ALA A 412 -6.06 -4.73 11.31
CA ALA A 412 -6.04 -3.88 12.51
C ALA A 412 -6.10 -4.69 13.81
N GLY A 413 -6.21 -6.02 13.74
CA GLY A 413 -6.30 -6.92 14.88
C GLY A 413 -7.58 -7.75 14.87
N PHE A 414 -7.88 -8.34 16.02
CA PHE A 414 -9.05 -9.21 16.23
C PHE A 414 -9.93 -8.66 17.34
N GLY A 415 -11.25 -8.72 17.11
CA GLY A 415 -12.24 -8.52 18.16
C GLY A 415 -12.23 -9.64 19.19
N LYS A 416 -12.95 -9.47 20.30
CA LYS A 416 -13.09 -10.51 21.34
C LYS A 416 -13.85 -11.72 20.82
N GLY A 417 -14.75 -11.51 19.85
CA GLY A 417 -15.41 -12.59 19.11
C GLY A 417 -14.49 -13.41 18.20
N GLY A 418 -13.20 -13.03 18.10
CA GLY A 418 -12.21 -13.75 17.31
C GLY A 418 -12.28 -13.49 15.81
N LEU A 419 -13.09 -12.52 15.36
CA LEU A 419 -13.14 -12.06 13.97
C LEU A 419 -12.16 -10.90 13.76
N PRO A 420 -11.51 -10.82 12.60
CA PRO A 420 -10.60 -9.72 12.30
C PRO A 420 -11.35 -8.45 11.89
N GLY A 421 -10.72 -7.31 12.13
CA GLY A 421 -11.07 -6.03 11.54
C GLY A 421 -9.85 -5.42 10.85
N GLY A 422 -10.07 -4.43 10.00
CA GLY A 422 -9.01 -3.78 9.25
C GLY A 422 -9.21 -2.29 9.10
N VAL A 423 -8.12 -1.61 8.77
CA VAL A 423 -8.13 -0.20 8.34
C VAL A 423 -7.58 -0.09 6.94
N THR A 424 -8.06 0.89 6.19
CA THR A 424 -7.56 1.21 4.86
C THR A 424 -6.85 2.56 4.93
N VAL A 425 -5.59 2.56 4.51
CA VAL A 425 -4.84 3.79 4.25
C VAL A 425 -5.17 4.24 2.83
N ILE A 426 -5.57 5.50 2.64
CA ILE A 426 -6.06 6.05 1.36
C ILE A 426 -5.33 7.34 1.07
N ALA A 427 -4.91 7.53 -0.19
CA ALA A 427 -4.24 8.75 -0.62
C ALA A 427 -4.56 9.03 -2.11
N PRO A 428 -4.31 10.27 -2.59
CA PRO A 428 -4.54 10.63 -3.99
C PRO A 428 -3.79 9.75 -5.00
N ALA A 429 -4.19 9.79 -6.28
CA ALA A 429 -3.57 9.00 -7.33
C ALA A 429 -2.04 9.07 -7.34
N PHE A 430 -1.44 7.93 -7.69
CA PHE A 430 -0.01 7.69 -7.86
C PHE A 430 0.84 7.80 -6.59
N THR A 431 0.24 7.83 -5.41
CA THR A 431 0.96 7.68 -4.14
C THR A 431 1.17 6.20 -3.75
N ASP A 432 0.95 5.24 -4.65
CA ASP A 432 0.97 3.79 -4.37
C ASP A 432 2.25 3.33 -3.64
N ASP A 433 3.42 3.79 -4.10
CA ASP A 433 4.71 3.50 -3.46
C ASP A 433 4.91 4.30 -2.18
N ALA A 434 4.46 5.55 -2.13
CA ALA A 434 4.63 6.43 -0.97
C ALA A 434 3.73 6.03 0.21
N LEU A 435 2.58 5.40 -0.06
CA LEU A 435 1.63 4.92 0.94
C LEU A 435 2.10 3.64 1.63
N ALA A 436 2.87 2.81 0.91
CA ALA A 436 3.22 1.47 1.33
C ALA A 436 4.03 1.38 2.64
N PRO A 437 5.01 2.26 2.93
CA PRO A 437 5.74 2.23 4.19
C PRO A 437 4.85 2.44 5.42
N LEU A 438 3.90 3.40 5.36
CA LEU A 438 2.94 3.61 6.45
C LEU A 438 2.05 2.38 6.63
N ALA A 439 1.52 1.84 5.52
CA ALA A 439 0.68 0.65 5.58
C ALA A 439 1.43 -0.56 6.15
N ASP A 440 2.69 -0.79 5.75
CA ASP A 440 3.53 -1.86 6.28
C ASP A 440 3.83 -1.67 7.77
N ALA A 441 4.12 -0.43 8.19
CA ALA A 441 4.35 -0.12 9.60
C ALA A 441 3.10 -0.37 10.46
N LEU A 442 1.92 0.06 10.00
CA LEU A 442 0.65 -0.21 10.68
C LEU A 442 0.34 -1.70 10.75
N HIS A 443 0.53 -2.43 9.65
CA HIS A 443 0.34 -3.87 9.59
C HIS A 443 1.24 -4.62 10.58
N ARG A 444 2.53 -4.28 10.62
CA ARG A 444 3.49 -4.85 11.58
C ARG A 444 3.14 -4.52 13.02
N ALA A 445 2.77 -3.26 13.29
CA ALA A 445 2.39 -2.81 14.62
C ALA A 445 1.09 -3.44 15.14
N ALA A 446 0.19 -3.88 14.24
CA ALA A 446 -1.03 -4.58 14.62
C ALA A 446 -0.77 -5.96 15.26
N GLY A 447 0.34 -6.61 14.90
CA GLY A 447 0.74 -7.89 15.48
C GLY A 447 -0.31 -9.00 15.30
N SER A 448 -1.07 -8.98 14.20
CA SER A 448 -2.20 -9.88 13.95
C SER A 448 -1.83 -11.15 13.16
N GLY A 449 -0.55 -11.39 12.94
CA GLY A 449 -0.06 -12.46 12.07
C GLY A 449 -0.50 -12.29 10.61
N MET A 450 -0.63 -13.40 9.89
CA MET A 450 -1.00 -13.41 8.47
C MET A 450 -2.10 -14.43 8.24
N GLY A 451 -3.17 -14.07 7.52
CA GLY A 451 -4.27 -14.99 7.21
C GLY A 451 -4.79 -15.71 8.47
N ILE A 452 -5.06 -17.00 8.35
CA ILE A 452 -5.53 -17.85 9.47
C ILE A 452 -4.48 -18.02 10.59
N ASP A 453 -3.19 -17.81 10.29
CA ASP A 453 -2.10 -17.94 11.26
C ASP A 453 -1.85 -16.61 12.01
N ARG A 454 -2.49 -16.50 13.17
CA ARG A 454 -2.44 -15.29 14.02
C ARG A 454 -1.13 -15.12 14.79
N GLN A 455 -0.27 -16.13 14.78
CA GLN A 455 0.95 -16.14 15.60
C GLN A 455 2.22 -15.99 14.75
N THR A 456 2.13 -16.31 13.46
CA THR A 456 3.23 -16.10 12.52
C THR A 456 3.66 -14.63 12.48
N ALA A 457 4.96 -14.37 12.69
CA ALA A 457 5.51 -13.04 12.53
C ALA A 457 5.57 -12.65 11.04
N ILE A 458 5.27 -11.39 10.74
CA ILE A 458 5.46 -10.85 9.39
C ILE A 458 6.97 -10.87 9.08
N PRO A 459 7.42 -11.52 8.00
CA PRO A 459 8.84 -11.63 7.68
C PRO A 459 9.52 -10.26 7.58
N GLU A 460 10.69 -10.12 8.19
CA GLU A 460 11.46 -8.86 8.13
C GLU A 460 11.93 -8.54 6.71
N ALA A 461 12.22 -9.57 5.91
CA ALA A 461 12.59 -9.43 4.50
C ALA A 461 11.48 -8.81 3.62
N SER A 462 10.23 -8.76 4.10
CA SER A 462 9.11 -8.12 3.41
C SER A 462 8.90 -6.66 3.83
N ARG A 463 9.78 -6.08 4.67
CA ARG A 463 9.62 -4.71 5.15
C ARG A 463 9.66 -3.71 4.00
N VAL A 464 8.68 -2.82 3.97
CA VAL A 464 8.67 -1.68 3.05
C VAL A 464 9.30 -0.49 3.76
N VAL A 465 10.53 -0.18 3.36
CA VAL A 465 11.24 0.98 3.89
C VAL A 465 10.74 2.23 3.13
N PRO A 466 10.49 3.37 3.81
CA PRO A 466 10.31 4.64 3.12
C PRO A 466 11.41 4.88 2.10
N GLY A 467 11.05 5.35 0.92
CA GLY A 467 12.06 5.87 -0.01
C GLY A 467 12.82 7.02 0.67
N ASP A 468 14.06 7.25 0.23
CA ASP A 468 14.84 8.43 0.63
C ASP A 468 13.93 9.66 0.55
N ASP A 469 13.84 10.41 1.66
CA ASP A 469 12.97 11.58 1.78
C ASP A 469 13.38 12.71 0.84
N GLY A 470 14.50 12.50 0.16
CA GLY A 470 15.11 13.45 -0.74
C GLY A 470 15.84 14.53 0.03
N PHE A 471 16.04 14.36 1.34
CA PHE A 471 16.87 15.22 2.15
C PHE A 471 18.26 14.61 2.31
N ILE A 472 19.26 15.48 2.24
CA ILE A 472 20.66 15.15 2.43
C ILE A 472 21.08 15.77 3.75
N GLU A 473 21.51 14.93 4.68
CA GLU A 473 22.06 15.38 5.95
C GLU A 473 23.42 16.07 5.75
N ILE A 474 23.58 17.22 6.42
CA ILE A 474 24.79 18.01 6.46
C ILE A 474 25.10 18.44 7.89
N VAL A 475 26.33 18.19 8.34
CA VAL A 475 26.85 18.64 9.62
C VAL A 475 27.41 20.06 9.46
N VAL A 476 26.93 20.97 10.30
CA VAL A 476 27.43 22.34 10.41
C VAL A 476 28.06 22.58 11.78
N VAL A 477 29.16 23.33 11.78
CA VAL A 477 30.05 23.52 12.95
C VAL A 477 30.34 24.99 13.25
N GLY A 478 29.78 25.91 12.46
CA GLY A 478 30.18 27.32 12.45
C GLY A 478 29.05 28.31 12.24
N ALA A 479 29.25 29.24 11.30
CA ALA A 479 28.31 30.32 11.01
C ALA A 479 26.90 29.85 10.61
N HIS A 480 26.73 28.58 10.26
CA HIS A 480 25.45 27.96 9.91
C HIS A 480 24.73 27.27 11.07
N LEU A 481 25.31 27.19 12.27
CA LEU A 481 24.61 26.67 13.47
C LEU A 481 23.36 27.50 13.77
N THR A 482 22.34 26.91 14.39
CA THR A 482 21.11 27.60 14.78
C THR A 482 21.43 28.88 15.55
N GLY A 483 20.86 30.01 15.12
CA GLY A 483 21.11 31.34 15.70
C GLY A 483 22.39 32.04 15.22
N MET A 484 23.21 31.41 14.38
CA MET A 484 24.40 32.03 13.78
C MET A 484 24.08 32.73 12.44
N PRO A 485 24.94 33.67 11.98
CA PRO A 485 24.60 34.61 10.90
C PRO A 485 24.19 33.97 9.56
N LEU A 486 24.67 32.77 9.24
CA LEU A 486 24.41 32.09 7.97
C LEU A 486 23.39 30.95 8.08
N ASN A 487 22.78 30.71 9.25
CA ASN A 487 21.80 29.64 9.41
C ASN A 487 20.57 29.78 8.49
N HIS A 488 20.22 31.02 8.12
CA HIS A 488 19.14 31.30 7.18
C HIS A 488 19.35 30.65 5.79
N GLU A 489 20.60 30.34 5.41
CA GLU A 489 20.88 29.62 4.16
C GLU A 489 20.42 28.16 4.20
N LEU A 490 20.34 27.56 5.39
CA LEU A 490 19.79 26.23 5.61
C LEU A 490 18.27 26.29 5.78
N ALA A 491 17.80 27.05 6.77
CA ALA A 491 16.39 27.14 7.12
C ALA A 491 15.54 27.74 5.97
N GLY A 492 16.04 28.78 5.31
CA GLY A 492 15.36 29.44 4.19
C GLY A 492 15.29 28.60 2.92
N SER A 493 16.05 27.50 2.84
CA SER A 493 16.06 26.58 1.70
C SER A 493 15.17 25.35 1.92
N GLY A 494 14.29 25.39 2.93
CA GLY A 494 13.45 24.27 3.33
C GLY A 494 14.17 23.22 4.19
N GLY A 495 15.37 23.54 4.68
CA GLY A 495 16.10 22.68 5.60
C GLY A 495 15.54 22.69 7.00
N HIS A 496 15.74 21.59 7.74
CA HIS A 496 15.38 21.50 9.14
C HIS A 496 16.51 20.90 9.97
N LEU A 497 16.56 21.29 11.25
CA LEU A 497 17.49 20.72 12.21
C LEU A 497 17.05 19.29 12.56
N VAL A 498 17.94 18.31 12.36
CA VAL A 498 17.73 16.90 12.71
C VAL A 498 18.11 16.67 14.17
N LYS A 499 19.35 17.02 14.55
CA LYS A 499 19.87 16.85 15.91
C LYS A 499 21.04 17.78 16.21
N THR A 500 21.28 18.03 17.49
CA THR A 500 22.53 18.60 18.01
C THR A 500 23.33 17.49 18.67
N CYS A 501 24.62 17.38 18.35
CA CYS A 501 25.50 16.30 18.83
C CYS A 501 26.97 16.73 18.79
N ARG A 502 27.91 15.81 19.01
CA ARG A 502 29.35 16.06 18.86
C ARG A 502 29.98 15.29 17.71
N THR A 503 31.09 15.82 17.18
CA THR A 503 32.01 15.04 16.35
C THR A 503 32.68 13.93 17.17
N ALA A 504 33.34 12.99 16.51
CA ALA A 504 34.32 12.13 17.17
C ALA A 504 35.48 12.95 17.77
N GLY A 505 36.26 12.31 18.65
CA GLY A 505 37.32 12.96 19.42
C GLY A 505 38.57 13.35 18.63
N ASP A 506 38.69 12.99 17.36
CA ASP A 506 39.87 13.21 16.50
C ASP A 506 39.74 14.47 15.61
N TYR A 507 38.91 15.43 16.01
CA TYR A 507 38.68 16.68 15.29
C TYR A 507 39.18 17.91 16.07
N ARG A 508 39.73 18.87 15.33
CA ARG A 508 40.23 20.15 15.84
C ARG A 508 39.53 21.30 15.11
N LEU A 509 39.34 22.41 15.83
CA LEU A 509 38.60 23.57 15.36
C LEU A 509 39.50 24.81 15.38
N PHE A 510 39.51 25.55 14.27
CA PHE A 510 40.34 26.73 14.09
C PHE A 510 39.49 27.92 13.61
N VAL A 511 39.91 29.14 13.92
CA VAL A 511 39.30 30.36 13.37
C VAL A 511 40.00 30.69 12.04
N LEU A 512 39.27 30.67 10.93
CA LEU A 512 39.88 30.94 9.62
C LEU A 512 40.16 32.43 9.43
N PRO A 513 41.39 32.81 9.05
CA PRO A 513 41.74 34.20 8.82
C PRO A 513 40.98 34.76 7.60
N ASN A 514 40.70 36.06 7.62
CA ASN A 514 40.12 36.80 6.49
C ASN A 514 38.76 36.29 5.99
N THR A 515 37.96 35.69 6.88
CA THR A 515 36.58 35.27 6.56
C THR A 515 35.56 36.29 7.10
N THR A 516 34.59 36.67 6.28
CA THR A 516 33.45 37.52 6.69
C THR A 516 32.13 36.85 6.28
N PRO A 517 31.19 36.59 7.22
CA PRO A 517 31.40 36.62 8.68
C PRO A 517 32.53 35.67 9.11
N PRO A 518 33.07 35.78 10.34
CA PRO A 518 34.05 34.84 10.86
C PRO A 518 33.56 33.40 10.73
N LYS A 519 34.41 32.50 10.23
CA LYS A 519 34.09 31.09 9.99
C LYS A 519 35.13 30.18 10.65
N PRO A 520 34.71 29.05 11.24
CA PRO A 520 35.66 28.04 11.66
C PRO A 520 36.13 27.17 10.51
N GLY A 521 37.33 26.61 10.66
CA GLY A 521 37.84 25.49 9.88
C GLY A 521 37.86 24.25 10.76
N LEU A 522 37.12 23.22 10.36
CA LEU A 522 37.13 21.92 11.02
C LEU A 522 38.11 21.00 10.29
N LEU A 523 39.10 20.50 11.03
CA LEU A 523 40.12 19.59 10.51
C LEU A 523 40.10 18.28 11.30
N ARG A 524 40.15 17.17 10.58
CA ARG A 524 40.37 15.85 11.19
C ARG A 524 41.86 15.61 11.37
N GLU A 525 42.29 15.26 12.57
CA GLU A 525 43.68 14.89 12.87
C GLU A 525 43.71 13.50 13.54
N PRO A 526 43.91 12.43 12.73
CA PRO A 526 44.00 11.07 13.26
C PRO A 526 45.05 10.97 14.37
N GLY A 527 44.65 10.47 15.53
CA GLY A 527 45.51 10.34 16.72
C GLY A 527 45.30 11.44 17.77
N HIS A 528 44.64 12.56 17.41
CA HIS A 528 44.14 13.51 18.41
C HIS A 528 43.07 12.86 19.29
N LYS A 529 43.07 13.17 20.59
CA LYS A 529 42.10 12.66 21.57
C LYS A 529 41.46 13.81 22.34
N GLY A 530 40.36 14.32 21.81
CA GLY A 530 39.50 15.32 22.44
C GLY A 530 38.12 14.74 22.82
N GLN A 531 37.26 15.60 23.37
CA GLN A 531 35.87 15.26 23.71
C GLN A 531 34.90 15.42 22.52
N GLY A 532 35.43 15.65 21.31
CA GLY A 532 34.63 16.07 20.15
C GLY A 532 34.16 17.52 20.24
N LEU A 533 33.62 18.03 19.14
CA LEU A 533 33.16 19.41 19.01
C LEU A 533 31.65 19.45 18.81
N GLU A 534 30.95 20.37 19.48
CA GLU A 534 29.51 20.57 19.28
C GLU A 534 29.21 20.96 17.83
N VAL A 535 28.26 20.24 17.22
CA VAL A 535 27.79 20.41 15.84
C VAL A 535 26.28 20.23 15.77
N GLU A 536 25.70 20.69 14.68
CA GLU A 536 24.31 20.42 14.33
C GLU A 536 24.25 19.61 13.03
N VAL A 537 23.38 18.61 13.00
CA VAL A 537 22.99 17.90 11.77
C VAL A 537 21.73 18.54 11.24
N TRP A 538 21.80 19.05 10.02
CA TRP A 538 20.67 19.60 9.28
C TRP A 538 20.34 18.71 8.09
N ALA A 539 19.07 18.63 7.73
CA ALA A 539 18.61 17.94 6.54
C ALA A 539 18.19 18.99 5.50
N LEU A 540 18.67 18.89 4.26
CA LEU A 540 18.34 19.79 3.15
C LEU A 540 17.73 19.02 1.98
N PRO A 541 16.69 19.52 1.29
CA PRO A 541 16.25 18.95 0.02
C PRO A 541 17.43 18.80 -0.96
N ALA A 542 17.47 17.74 -1.76
CA ALA A 542 18.63 17.43 -2.60
C ALA A 542 19.03 18.56 -3.56
N ASP A 543 18.05 19.29 -4.12
CA ASP A 543 18.29 20.46 -4.96
C ASP A 543 18.83 21.66 -4.15
N ALA A 544 18.28 21.88 -2.94
CA ALA A 544 18.77 22.88 -2.00
C ALA A 544 20.20 22.57 -1.54
N PHE A 545 20.53 21.31 -1.25
CA PHE A 545 21.87 20.85 -0.92
C PHE A 545 22.85 21.17 -2.06
N GLY A 546 22.50 20.85 -3.31
CA GLY A 546 23.34 21.18 -4.47
C GLY A 546 23.62 22.68 -4.61
N ARG A 547 22.60 23.53 -4.45
CA ARG A 547 22.74 24.99 -4.46
C ARG A 547 23.51 25.53 -3.25
N PHE A 548 23.37 24.90 -2.09
CA PHE A 548 24.08 25.27 -0.87
C PHE A 548 25.58 25.00 -1.03
N VAL A 549 25.95 23.79 -1.46
CA VAL A 549 27.35 23.39 -1.68
C VAL A 549 28.02 24.27 -2.73
N GLN A 550 27.32 24.63 -3.81
CA GLN A 550 27.84 25.53 -4.85
C GLN A 550 28.31 26.89 -4.32
N LYS A 551 27.73 27.38 -3.21
CA LYS A 551 28.07 28.67 -2.60
C LYS A 551 29.25 28.62 -1.64
N ILE A 552 29.75 27.44 -1.29
CA ILE A 552 30.81 27.29 -0.30
C ILE A 552 32.15 27.71 -0.93
N PRO A 553 32.78 28.81 -0.45
CA PRO A 553 34.04 29.27 -1.01
C PRO A 553 35.21 28.49 -0.43
N ALA A 554 36.30 28.37 -1.20
CA ALA A 554 37.59 27.97 -0.65
C ALA A 554 37.97 28.90 0.55
N PRO A 555 38.60 28.36 1.60
CA PRO A 555 39.17 27.01 1.72
C PRO A 555 38.21 25.99 2.38
N LEU A 556 36.91 26.28 2.44
CA LEU A 556 35.92 25.37 2.98
C LEU A 556 35.47 24.38 1.92
N GLY A 557 35.07 23.19 2.35
CA GLY A 557 34.46 22.18 1.50
C GLY A 557 33.51 21.28 2.29
N ILE A 558 32.80 20.41 1.58
CA ILE A 558 31.98 19.37 2.19
C ILE A 558 32.69 18.03 2.02
N GLY A 559 33.00 17.41 3.16
CA GLY A 559 33.57 16.06 3.23
C GLY A 559 32.68 15.14 4.05
N LYS A 560 33.21 13.99 4.46
CA LYS A 560 32.56 13.11 5.43
C LYS A 560 33.15 13.34 6.82
N LEU A 561 32.28 13.62 7.78
CA LEU A 561 32.61 13.72 9.20
C LEU A 561 32.17 12.46 9.94
N THR A 562 32.88 12.13 11.01
CA THR A 562 32.49 11.07 11.96
C THR A 562 31.95 11.73 13.22
N LEU A 563 30.75 11.31 13.65
CA LEU A 563 30.11 11.78 14.87
C LEU A 563 30.49 10.89 16.07
N GLU A 564 30.18 11.35 17.29
CA GLU A 564 30.49 10.61 18.53
C GLU A 564 29.83 9.23 18.63
N ASP A 565 28.70 9.04 17.94
CA ASP A 565 27.99 7.77 17.82
C ASP A 565 28.60 6.82 16.76
N GLY A 566 29.68 7.24 16.10
CA GLY A 566 30.36 6.49 15.03
C GLY A 566 29.74 6.65 13.64
N SER A 567 28.62 7.35 13.51
CA SER A 567 27.98 7.60 12.20
C SER A 567 28.83 8.52 11.32
N SER A 568 28.69 8.37 9.99
CA SER A 568 29.38 9.20 9.01
C SER A 568 28.42 10.03 8.19
N VAL A 569 28.52 11.35 8.31
CA VAL A 569 27.59 12.33 7.71
C VAL A 569 28.37 13.33 6.87
N SER A 570 27.78 13.84 5.79
CA SER A 570 28.40 14.92 5.01
C SER A 570 28.53 16.17 5.89
N GLY A 571 29.61 16.94 5.81
CA GLY A 571 29.78 18.11 6.69
C GLY A 571 30.91 19.02 6.31
N PHE A 572 30.93 20.21 6.91
CA PHE A 572 31.97 21.20 6.69
C PHE A 572 33.35 20.68 7.12
N VAL A 573 34.30 20.73 6.19
CA VAL A 573 35.73 20.55 6.42
C VAL A 573 36.47 21.77 5.88
N CYS A 574 37.72 21.96 6.29
CA CYS A 574 38.61 22.93 5.66
C CYS A 574 39.86 22.27 5.08
N GLU A 575 40.43 22.87 4.04
CA GLU A 575 41.72 22.47 3.51
C GLU A 575 42.83 22.62 4.56
N ALA A 576 43.74 21.63 4.66
CA ALA A 576 44.78 21.61 5.68
C ALA A 576 45.73 22.82 5.66
N HIS A 577 45.88 23.48 4.50
CA HIS A 577 46.72 24.68 4.40
C HIS A 577 46.09 25.89 5.11
N ALA A 578 44.77 25.93 5.25
CA ALA A 578 44.02 27.07 5.77
C ALA A 578 44.14 27.25 7.29
N VAL A 579 44.58 26.22 8.00
CA VAL A 579 44.78 26.26 9.47
C VAL A 579 46.20 26.61 9.88
N LYS A 580 47.14 26.76 8.92
CA LYS A 580 48.52 27.13 9.23
C LYS A 580 48.57 28.56 9.81
N GLY A 581 48.91 28.68 11.10
CA GLY A 581 48.94 29.95 11.81
C GLY A 581 47.56 30.48 12.23
N ALA A 582 46.50 29.68 12.07
CA ALA A 582 45.16 30.02 12.53
C ALA A 582 45.04 29.83 14.06
N GLU A 583 44.17 30.61 14.70
CA GLU A 583 43.84 30.47 16.12
C GLU A 583 43.12 29.14 16.35
N GLU A 584 43.69 28.25 17.16
CA GLU A 584 43.03 27.01 17.55
C GLU A 584 42.08 27.24 18.72
N ILE A 585 40.85 26.77 18.56
CA ILE A 585 39.76 26.92 19.53
C ILE A 585 39.17 25.57 19.97
N THR A 586 39.85 24.45 19.68
CA THR A 586 39.42 23.09 20.04
C THR A 586 39.03 22.96 21.52
N ALA A 587 39.81 23.59 22.41
CA ALA A 587 39.60 23.55 23.86
C ALA A 587 38.27 24.20 24.31
N LEU A 588 37.67 25.07 23.48
CA LEU A 588 36.37 25.67 23.75
C LEU A 588 35.21 24.72 23.43
N GLY A 589 35.47 23.58 22.79
CA GLY A 589 34.48 22.54 22.54
C GLY A 589 33.43 22.85 21.47
N GLY A 590 33.46 24.03 20.84
CA GLY A 590 32.54 24.41 19.76
C GLY A 590 32.58 25.90 19.40
N TRP A 591 32.01 26.25 18.24
CA TRP A 591 32.01 27.62 17.71
C TRP A 591 31.19 28.61 18.55
N ARG A 592 30.07 28.16 19.14
CA ARG A 592 29.25 29.01 20.04
C ARG A 592 30.06 29.52 21.23
N ASN A 593 30.84 28.65 21.85
CA ASN A 593 31.66 29.02 23.02
C ASN A 593 32.74 30.04 22.66
N TYR A 594 33.31 29.96 21.46
CA TYR A 594 34.22 30.97 20.94
C TYR A 594 33.55 32.34 20.75
N ILE A 595 32.39 32.37 20.10
CA ILE A 595 31.65 33.62 19.89
C ILE A 595 31.25 34.26 21.22
N SER A 596 30.75 33.46 22.18
CA SER A 596 30.41 33.95 23.52
C SER A 596 31.64 34.50 24.26
N ALA A 597 32.80 33.84 24.17
CA ALA A 597 34.04 34.33 24.78
C ALA A 597 34.51 35.65 24.15
N LYS A 598 34.39 35.81 22.83
CA LYS A 598 34.71 37.04 22.09
C LYS A 598 33.78 38.22 22.41
N LEU A 599 32.51 37.94 22.72
CA LEU A 599 31.55 38.98 23.12
C LEU A 599 31.72 39.41 24.59
N ALA A 600 32.34 38.56 25.41
CA ALA A 600 32.64 38.84 26.82
C ALA A 600 33.99 39.55 27.03
N SER A 601 34.87 39.53 26.03
CA SER A 601 36.15 40.25 25.98
C SER A 601 36.00 41.60 25.30
#